data_AF-A0A1E4M4A1-F1
#
_entry.id   AF-A0A1E4M4A1-F1
#
_cell.length_a   1.000
_cell.length_b   1.000
_cell.length_c   1.000
_cell.angle_alpha   90.00
_cell.angle_beta   90.00
_cell.angle_gamma   90.00
#
_symmetry.space_group_name_H-M   'P 1'
#
loop_
_entity.id
_entity.type
_entity.pdbx_description
1 polymer ?
#
loop_
_entity_poly.entity_id
_entity_poly.type
_entity_poly.pdbx_seq_one_letter_code
_entity_poly.pdbx_strand_id
1 'polypeptide(L)'
;MTRARDLGIPVPGVPGPGNSLTDVPGVHVGMVDVVADDPHVLRTGVTAVLPLGRDGIGSAVAAGLYSLNGNGELTGSHWIRETGALSGPVMITNTHAVGSVHRGVVEWTAAHRPELAAEWLLPVVAETWDGYLNSINVDAVTHAHVAEAIDTASADGLHEGSHGGGTGMNCYAFKGGNGTSSRIVPFGGREYTVGVLLQANFGDRAELSIAGIPMGDLDVPDPMGDPAWFFADRAGRGGGGRVPGGAGSCIAVVATDAPLTPQQCEALARRVPLGLARTGTTGGHFSGDIFLAFSTANPGALGSGFPDDSPADATLRSLEFVPWNHLDPFLAAVVQAVEEAVLNVLVDNETMTGRLGHTSHALPHDQVVARLAAHGRLAGR
;
A
#
# COMPACT_ATOMS: atom_id res chain seq x y z
N MET A 1 12.22 14.34 7.20
CA MET A 1 10.91 14.06 6.60
C MET A 1 9.87 14.84 7.35
N THR A 2 8.98 15.50 6.62
CA THR A 2 7.87 16.28 7.17
C THR A 2 6.61 15.49 6.85
N ARG A 3 5.75 15.28 7.85
CA ARG A 3 4.52 14.51 7.71
C ARG A 3 3.30 15.39 7.90
N ALA A 4 2.11 14.86 7.63
CA ALA A 4 0.86 15.64 7.70
C ALA A 4 0.65 16.30 9.07
N ARG A 5 0.97 15.57 10.16
CA ARG A 5 0.88 16.10 11.53
C ARG A 5 1.87 17.23 11.80
N ASP A 6 3.05 17.21 11.21
CA ASP A 6 4.07 18.27 11.37
C ASP A 6 3.61 19.60 10.72
N LEU A 7 2.76 19.51 9.70
CA LEU A 7 2.08 20.67 9.10
C LEU A 7 0.88 21.16 9.95
N GLY A 8 0.55 20.49 11.06
CA GLY A 8 -0.60 20.81 11.90
C GLY A 8 -1.94 20.35 11.31
N ILE A 9 -1.93 19.41 10.36
CA ILE A 9 -3.18 18.84 9.82
C ILE A 9 -3.82 17.96 10.92
N PRO A 10 -5.08 18.23 11.30
CA PRO A 10 -5.73 17.49 12.36
C PRO A 10 -6.14 16.10 11.85
N VAL A 11 -5.57 15.07 12.47
CA VAL A 11 -5.94 13.68 12.17
C VAL A 11 -6.32 12.96 13.47
N PRO A 12 -7.52 12.35 13.54
CA PRO A 12 -8.01 11.69 14.75
C PRO A 12 -7.21 10.43 15.13
N GLY A 13 -7.29 10.06 16.41
CA GLY A 13 -6.66 8.86 16.96
C GLY A 13 -5.23 9.08 17.44
N VAL A 14 -4.73 8.14 18.23
CA VAL A 14 -3.37 8.13 18.78
C VAL A 14 -2.50 7.21 17.93
N PRO A 15 -1.47 7.72 17.24
CA PRO A 15 -0.58 6.87 16.47
C PRO A 15 0.37 6.06 17.36
N GLY A 16 0.92 4.98 16.81
CA GLY A 16 2.08 4.31 17.39
C GLY A 16 3.35 5.16 17.29
N PRO A 17 4.48 4.70 17.86
CA PRO A 17 5.71 5.48 17.97
C PRO A 17 6.28 5.97 16.63
N GLY A 18 6.29 5.11 15.60
CA GLY A 18 6.71 5.45 14.24
C GLY A 18 5.59 6.04 13.40
N ASN A 19 4.33 5.96 13.87
CA ASN A 19 3.14 6.27 13.09
C ASN A 19 3.23 5.58 11.72
N SER A 20 3.43 4.27 11.72
CA SER A 20 3.84 3.46 10.56
C SER A 20 3.25 2.05 10.64
N LEU A 21 3.11 1.37 9.51
CA LEU A 21 2.76 -0.05 9.44
C LEU A 21 3.64 -0.91 10.36
N THR A 22 4.93 -0.57 10.45
CA THR A 22 5.93 -1.31 11.24
C THR A 22 5.80 -1.08 12.75
N ASP A 23 4.89 -0.23 13.21
CA ASP A 23 4.50 -0.19 14.64
C ASP A 23 3.82 -1.50 15.07
N VAL A 24 3.28 -2.28 14.12
CA VAL A 24 2.74 -3.62 14.40
C VAL A 24 3.91 -4.58 14.64
N PRO A 25 4.05 -5.14 15.86
CA PRO A 25 5.20 -5.98 16.20
C PRO A 25 5.39 -7.15 15.24
N GLY A 26 6.63 -7.33 14.78
CA GLY A 26 7.02 -8.39 13.85
C GLY A 26 6.87 -8.04 12.37
N VAL A 27 6.15 -6.97 12.01
CA VAL A 27 6.04 -6.54 10.61
C VAL A 27 7.32 -5.84 10.19
N HIS A 28 7.95 -6.34 9.12
CA HIS A 28 9.11 -5.71 8.49
C HIS A 28 8.77 -5.25 7.08
N VAL A 29 9.43 -4.20 6.62
CA VAL A 29 9.31 -3.69 5.25
C VAL A 29 10.70 -3.52 4.65
N GLY A 30 10.84 -3.92 3.39
CA GLY A 30 12.02 -3.60 2.58
C GLY A 30 11.60 -2.95 1.27
N MET A 31 12.44 -2.06 0.76
CA MET A 31 12.16 -1.26 -0.44
C MET A 31 13.41 -1.20 -1.31
N VAL A 32 13.22 -1.33 -2.62
CA VAL A 32 14.27 -1.13 -3.62
C VAL A 32 13.77 -0.14 -4.65
N ASP A 33 14.50 0.96 -4.77
CA ASP A 33 14.26 2.02 -5.75
C ASP A 33 15.03 1.71 -7.03
N VAL A 34 14.35 1.76 -8.17
CA VAL A 34 14.94 1.59 -9.50
C VAL A 34 14.79 2.91 -10.26
N VAL A 35 15.82 3.74 -10.13
CA VAL A 35 15.88 5.09 -10.71
C VAL A 35 17.08 5.21 -11.65
N ALA A 36 16.81 5.53 -12.91
CA ALA A 36 17.84 5.75 -13.93
C ALA A 36 17.33 6.73 -14.98
N ASP A 37 18.23 7.40 -15.69
CA ASP A 37 17.89 8.30 -16.80
C ASP A 37 18.35 7.77 -18.18
N ASP A 38 19.30 6.84 -18.20
CA ASP A 38 19.87 6.22 -19.41
C ASP A 38 20.08 4.70 -19.21
N PRO A 39 19.87 3.84 -20.23
CA PRO A 39 19.33 4.15 -21.57
C PRO A 39 17.82 4.43 -21.57
N HIS A 40 17.16 4.25 -20.43
CA HIS A 40 15.73 4.48 -20.23
C HIS A 40 15.51 5.27 -18.96
N VAL A 41 14.50 6.15 -18.97
CA VAL A 41 14.06 6.84 -17.76
C VAL A 41 13.21 5.88 -16.93
N LEU A 42 13.77 5.45 -15.80
CA LEU A 42 13.17 4.54 -14.84
C LEU A 42 12.80 5.31 -13.57
N ARG A 43 11.58 5.11 -13.10
CA ARG A 43 11.05 5.67 -11.85
C ARG A 43 10.14 4.61 -11.23
N THR A 44 10.72 3.52 -10.79
CA THR A 44 9.94 2.36 -10.31
C THR A 44 10.67 1.66 -9.18
N GLY A 45 10.18 0.50 -8.77
CA GLY A 45 10.82 -0.30 -7.74
C GLY A 45 9.93 -1.40 -7.23
N VAL A 46 10.29 -1.92 -6.06
CA VAL A 46 9.52 -2.95 -5.38
C VAL A 46 9.55 -2.72 -3.87
N THR A 47 8.39 -2.90 -3.23
CA THR A 47 8.22 -2.90 -1.78
C THR A 47 7.85 -4.32 -1.34
N ALA A 48 8.49 -4.83 -0.30
CA ALA A 48 8.18 -6.10 0.35
C ALA A 48 7.65 -5.85 1.77
N VAL A 49 6.45 -6.30 2.08
CA VAL A 49 5.90 -6.32 3.44
C VAL A 49 5.94 -7.76 3.96
N LEU A 50 6.68 -7.99 5.05
CA LEU A 50 6.83 -9.29 5.68
C LEU A 50 5.99 -9.31 6.98
N PRO A 51 4.86 -10.05 7.04
CA PRO A 51 3.97 -10.03 8.19
C PRO A 51 4.64 -10.38 9.53
N LEU A 52 5.61 -11.30 9.50
CA LEU A 52 6.32 -11.82 10.67
C LEU A 52 7.85 -11.75 10.48
N GLY A 53 8.32 -10.80 9.68
CA GLY A 53 9.73 -10.68 9.30
C GLY A 53 10.20 -11.81 8.38
N ARG A 54 11.49 -11.77 8.02
CA ARG A 54 12.12 -12.70 7.07
C ARG A 54 12.06 -14.15 7.54
N ASP A 55 12.35 -14.38 8.82
CA ASP A 55 12.34 -15.73 9.41
C ASP A 55 10.92 -16.29 9.54
N GLY A 56 9.90 -15.41 9.58
CA GLY A 56 8.49 -15.77 9.64
C GLY A 56 7.87 -16.19 8.30
N ILE A 57 8.58 -16.08 7.17
CA ILE A 57 8.09 -16.58 5.87
C ILE A 57 7.74 -18.07 6.01
N GLY A 58 6.61 -18.49 5.44
CA GLY A 58 6.02 -19.82 5.62
C GLY A 58 5.10 -19.96 6.83
N SER A 59 5.20 -19.09 7.84
CA SER A 59 4.27 -19.08 8.97
C SER A 59 3.01 -18.30 8.61
N ALA A 60 1.89 -19.03 8.45
CA ALA A 60 0.64 -18.44 8.05
C ALA A 60 0.04 -17.50 9.11
N VAL A 61 -0.42 -16.33 8.68
CA VAL A 61 -1.22 -15.38 9.45
C VAL A 61 -2.63 -15.26 8.88
N ALA A 62 -3.59 -14.84 9.72
CA ALA A 62 -4.94 -14.56 9.24
C ALA A 62 -4.93 -13.35 8.31
N ALA A 63 -5.59 -13.47 7.16
CA ALA A 63 -5.67 -12.41 6.16
C ALA A 63 -7.03 -12.36 5.48
N GLY A 64 -7.38 -11.19 4.94
CA GLY A 64 -8.60 -10.97 4.18
C GLY A 64 -8.42 -9.85 3.15
N LEU A 65 -9.26 -9.84 2.12
CA LEU A 65 -9.13 -8.97 0.95
C LEU A 65 -10.41 -8.18 0.68
N TYR A 66 -10.28 -6.97 0.18
CA TYR A 66 -11.40 -6.23 -0.38
C TYR A 66 -11.00 -5.50 -1.65
N SER A 67 -11.83 -5.63 -2.70
CA SER A 67 -11.68 -4.90 -3.97
C SER A 67 -12.81 -3.90 -4.07
N LEU A 68 -12.49 -2.61 -3.93
CA LEU A 68 -13.46 -1.54 -4.20
C LEU A 68 -13.70 -1.43 -5.71
N ASN A 69 -12.61 -1.42 -6.50
CA ASN A 69 -12.66 -1.45 -7.96
C ASN A 69 -11.48 -2.29 -8.50
N GLY A 70 -11.80 -3.37 -9.20
CA GLY A 70 -10.82 -4.41 -9.57
C GLY A 70 -10.03 -4.15 -10.85
N ASN A 71 -9.81 -2.89 -11.23
CA ASN A 71 -9.01 -2.54 -12.41
C ASN A 71 -7.51 -2.54 -12.08
N GLY A 72 -7.02 -3.69 -11.62
CA GLY A 72 -5.63 -3.90 -11.19
C GLY A 72 -5.40 -5.36 -10.80
N GLU A 73 -4.18 -5.70 -10.40
CA GLU A 73 -3.76 -7.07 -10.10
C GLU A 73 -3.37 -7.29 -8.63
N LEU A 74 -3.71 -8.46 -8.08
CA LEU A 74 -3.23 -8.97 -6.80
C LEU A 74 -3.17 -10.50 -6.86
N THR A 75 -1.98 -11.03 -7.14
CA THR A 75 -1.75 -12.48 -7.21
C THR A 75 -1.88 -13.14 -5.83
N GLY A 76 -2.06 -14.45 -5.78
CA GLY A 76 -2.27 -15.18 -4.52
C GLY A 76 -3.63 -14.92 -3.85
N SER A 77 -4.43 -13.98 -4.39
CA SER A 77 -5.73 -13.58 -3.82
C SER A 77 -6.73 -14.73 -3.69
N HIS A 78 -6.72 -15.68 -4.63
CA HIS A 78 -7.61 -16.84 -4.59
C HIS A 78 -7.39 -17.70 -3.35
N TRP A 79 -6.13 -17.95 -2.97
CA TRP A 79 -5.83 -18.78 -1.80
C TRP A 79 -6.14 -18.07 -0.49
N ILE A 80 -5.89 -16.76 -0.42
CA ILE A 80 -6.31 -15.94 0.73
C ILE A 80 -7.84 -15.96 0.87
N ARG A 81 -8.61 -15.88 -0.22
CA ARG A 81 -10.07 -15.96 -0.15
C ARG A 81 -10.56 -17.34 0.28
N GLU A 82 -9.90 -18.40 -0.15
CA GLU A 82 -10.28 -19.78 0.16
C GLU A 82 -9.99 -20.14 1.62
N THR A 83 -8.79 -19.82 2.10
CA THR A 83 -8.29 -20.30 3.40
C THR A 83 -8.22 -19.23 4.46
N GLY A 84 -8.21 -17.95 4.07
CA GLY A 84 -7.96 -16.86 4.98
C GLY A 84 -6.53 -16.75 5.47
N ALA A 85 -5.57 -17.38 4.78
CA ALA A 85 -4.18 -17.47 5.20
C ALA A 85 -3.23 -16.69 4.26
N LEU A 86 -2.30 -15.96 4.84
CA LEU A 86 -1.15 -15.36 4.18
C LEU A 86 0.13 -15.94 4.81
N SER A 87 0.98 -16.60 4.03
CA SER A 87 2.21 -17.25 4.53
C SER A 87 3.49 -16.67 3.93
N GLY A 88 3.40 -15.74 3.00
CA GLY A 88 4.56 -15.16 2.31
C GLY A 88 4.61 -13.63 2.42
N PRO A 89 5.61 -13.01 1.77
CA PRO A 89 5.64 -11.56 1.63
C PRO A 89 4.43 -11.06 0.82
N VAL A 90 3.98 -9.84 1.13
CA VAL A 90 3.14 -9.05 0.22
C VAL A 90 4.08 -8.12 -0.54
N MET A 91 4.21 -8.35 -1.85
CA MET A 91 5.02 -7.52 -2.73
C MET A 91 4.15 -6.48 -3.42
N ILE A 92 4.67 -5.26 -3.57
CA ILE A 92 3.99 -4.16 -4.26
C ILE A 92 4.97 -3.52 -5.26
N THR A 93 4.58 -3.42 -6.52
CA THR A 93 5.43 -2.91 -7.61
C THR A 93 4.59 -2.19 -8.68
N ASN A 94 5.13 -2.01 -9.90
CA ASN A 94 4.39 -1.50 -11.05
C ASN A 94 3.62 -2.60 -11.79
N THR A 95 2.61 -2.21 -12.58
CA THR A 95 1.71 -3.12 -13.30
C THR A 95 2.43 -4.16 -14.17
N HIS A 96 3.47 -3.76 -14.90
CA HIS A 96 4.14 -4.67 -15.85
C HIS A 96 5.24 -5.52 -15.19
N ALA A 97 5.59 -5.24 -13.93
CA ALA A 97 6.57 -5.99 -13.16
C ALA A 97 5.95 -7.11 -12.29
N VAL A 98 4.61 -7.23 -12.21
CA VAL A 98 3.95 -8.26 -11.39
C VAL A 98 4.47 -9.66 -11.67
N GLY A 99 4.65 -10.01 -12.95
CA GLY A 99 5.19 -11.31 -13.36
C GLY A 99 6.63 -11.55 -12.89
N SER A 100 7.52 -10.57 -13.12
CA SER A 100 8.93 -10.63 -12.71
C SER A 100 9.06 -10.70 -11.19
N VAL A 101 8.26 -9.94 -10.45
CA VAL A 101 8.24 -9.97 -8.99
C VAL A 101 7.71 -11.29 -8.45
N HIS A 102 6.61 -11.80 -9.03
CA HIS A 102 6.06 -13.10 -8.67
C HIS A 102 7.10 -14.21 -8.86
N ARG A 103 7.78 -14.23 -10.01
CA ARG A 103 8.84 -15.21 -10.28
C ARG A 103 10.02 -15.03 -9.32
N GLY A 104 10.42 -13.81 -9.01
CA GLY A 104 11.48 -13.51 -8.04
C GLY A 104 11.18 -14.06 -6.64
N VAL A 105 9.95 -13.97 -6.16
CA VAL A 105 9.54 -14.57 -4.86
C VAL A 105 9.65 -16.09 -4.89
N VAL A 106 9.24 -16.73 -5.99
CA VAL A 106 9.37 -18.19 -6.18
C VAL A 106 10.84 -18.60 -6.12
N GLU A 107 11.71 -17.90 -6.84
CA GLU A 107 13.15 -18.21 -6.86
C GLU A 107 13.81 -17.96 -5.51
N TRP A 108 13.47 -16.85 -4.84
CA TRP A 108 13.98 -16.55 -3.51
C TRP A 108 13.55 -17.63 -2.50
N THR A 109 12.29 -18.06 -2.55
CA THR A 109 11.76 -19.09 -1.64
C THR A 109 12.43 -20.43 -1.90
N ALA A 110 12.61 -20.84 -3.15
CA ALA A 110 13.31 -22.07 -3.49
C ALA A 110 14.78 -22.09 -3.02
N ALA A 111 15.46 -20.94 -3.04
CA ALA A 111 16.83 -20.82 -2.59
C ALA A 111 16.98 -20.79 -1.06
N HIS A 112 16.06 -20.14 -0.35
CA HIS A 112 16.20 -19.87 1.09
C HIS A 112 15.34 -20.76 1.98
N ARG A 113 14.22 -21.26 1.45
CA ARG A 113 13.20 -22.05 2.16
C ARG A 113 12.76 -23.24 1.29
N PRO A 114 13.69 -24.13 0.92
CA PRO A 114 13.42 -25.24 -0.01
C PRO A 114 12.32 -26.19 0.48
N GLU A 115 12.07 -26.26 1.78
CA GLU A 115 10.96 -27.00 2.37
C GLU A 115 9.60 -26.43 1.99
N LEU A 116 9.46 -25.10 1.90
CA LEU A 116 8.23 -24.45 1.43
C LEU A 116 8.08 -24.61 -0.09
N ALA A 117 9.19 -24.55 -0.82
CA ALA A 117 9.21 -24.69 -2.27
C ALA A 117 9.05 -26.15 -2.75
N ALA A 118 8.98 -27.12 -1.83
CA ALA A 118 8.58 -28.49 -2.15
C ALA A 118 7.09 -28.59 -2.50
N GLU A 119 6.29 -27.59 -2.12
CA GLU A 119 4.88 -27.44 -2.47
C GLU A 119 4.67 -26.32 -3.50
N TRP A 120 3.42 -26.12 -3.93
CA TRP A 120 3.07 -25.01 -4.81
C TRP A 120 3.17 -23.67 -4.08
N LEU A 121 3.92 -22.75 -4.68
CA LEU A 121 4.05 -21.37 -4.19
C LEU A 121 3.03 -20.47 -4.89
N LEU A 122 2.27 -19.71 -4.09
CA LEU A 122 1.30 -18.71 -4.56
C LEU A 122 1.68 -17.30 -4.04
N PRO A 123 2.78 -16.70 -4.51
CA PRO A 123 3.18 -15.35 -4.11
C PRO A 123 2.07 -14.31 -4.21
N VAL A 124 2.08 -13.37 -3.26
CA VAL A 124 1.16 -12.23 -3.24
C VAL A 124 1.88 -11.02 -3.78
N VAL A 125 1.50 -10.60 -4.99
CA VAL A 125 2.09 -9.47 -5.69
C VAL A 125 0.97 -8.56 -6.19
N ALA A 126 0.99 -7.31 -5.75
CA ALA A 126 0.04 -6.29 -6.11
C ALA A 126 0.74 -5.14 -6.86
N GLU A 127 -0.04 -4.28 -7.49
CA GLU A 127 0.52 -3.23 -8.35
C GLU A 127 -0.28 -1.94 -8.39
N THR A 128 0.41 -0.86 -8.79
CA THR A 128 -0.22 0.31 -9.38
C THR A 128 0.56 0.74 -10.63
N TRP A 129 -0.02 1.58 -11.48
CA TRP A 129 0.57 1.95 -12.77
C TRP A 129 1.43 3.23 -12.73
N ASP A 130 2.76 3.13 -12.91
CA ASP A 130 3.69 4.28 -12.91
C ASP A 130 4.05 4.83 -14.30
N GLY A 131 3.37 4.40 -15.37
CA GLY A 131 3.77 4.69 -16.75
C GLY A 131 3.73 6.17 -17.18
N TYR A 132 3.18 7.06 -16.35
CA TYR A 132 3.31 8.51 -16.54
C TYR A 132 4.76 8.98 -16.35
N LEU A 133 5.43 8.53 -15.28
CA LEU A 133 6.81 8.91 -14.97
C LEU A 133 7.85 7.85 -15.39
N ASN A 134 7.45 6.58 -15.40
CA ASN A 134 8.34 5.44 -15.63
C ASN A 134 8.22 4.89 -17.05
N SER A 135 9.34 4.45 -17.64
CA SER A 135 9.32 3.66 -18.87
C SER A 135 8.83 2.22 -18.60
N ILE A 136 7.56 2.07 -18.22
CA ILE A 136 6.96 0.86 -17.64
C ILE A 136 7.05 -0.39 -18.52
N ASN A 137 7.25 -0.24 -19.83
CA ASN A 137 7.43 -1.37 -20.75
C ASN A 137 8.88 -1.91 -20.80
N VAL A 138 9.81 -1.27 -20.11
CA VAL A 138 11.16 -1.76 -19.90
C VAL A 138 11.15 -2.72 -18.71
N ASP A 139 11.70 -3.91 -18.89
CA ASP A 139 11.84 -4.91 -17.82
C ASP A 139 12.95 -4.50 -16.83
N ALA A 140 12.62 -3.54 -15.97
CA ALA A 140 13.55 -2.88 -15.06
C ALA A 140 13.58 -3.49 -13.65
N VAL A 141 12.48 -4.12 -13.21
CA VAL A 141 12.39 -4.75 -11.90
C VAL A 141 12.84 -6.21 -12.03
N THR A 142 14.03 -6.50 -11.52
CA THR A 142 14.67 -7.81 -11.65
C THR A 142 14.41 -8.69 -10.43
N HIS A 143 14.66 -10.00 -10.55
CA HIS A 143 14.59 -10.91 -9.39
C HIS A 143 15.61 -10.56 -8.30
N ALA A 144 16.73 -9.92 -8.64
CA ALA A 144 17.70 -9.45 -7.67
C ALA A 144 17.11 -8.32 -6.80
N HIS A 145 16.35 -7.39 -7.39
CA HIS A 145 15.63 -6.36 -6.63
C HIS A 145 14.58 -6.98 -5.69
N VAL A 146 13.93 -8.07 -6.11
CA VAL A 146 12.98 -8.81 -5.27
C VAL A 146 13.69 -9.44 -4.07
N ALA A 147 14.80 -10.13 -4.31
CA ALA A 147 15.61 -10.74 -3.25
C ALA A 147 16.12 -9.68 -2.27
N GLU A 148 16.67 -8.58 -2.79
CA GLU A 148 17.14 -7.45 -1.98
C GLU A 148 16.03 -6.88 -1.11
N ALA A 149 14.85 -6.59 -1.66
CA ALA A 149 13.72 -6.08 -0.87
C ALA A 149 13.27 -7.03 0.25
N ILE A 150 13.35 -8.35 0.03
CA ILE A 150 13.01 -9.34 1.07
C ILE A 150 14.15 -9.44 2.11
N ASP A 151 15.40 -9.46 1.67
CA ASP A 151 16.56 -9.69 2.53
C ASP A 151 16.91 -8.46 3.40
N THR A 152 16.62 -7.24 2.94
CA THR A 152 16.86 -6.01 3.71
C THR A 152 15.67 -5.56 4.56
N ALA A 153 14.53 -6.28 4.47
CA ALA A 153 13.32 -5.89 5.16
C ALA A 153 13.51 -5.84 6.69
N SER A 154 13.16 -4.70 7.30
CA SER A 154 13.29 -4.47 8.73
C SER A 154 12.15 -3.62 9.29
N ALA A 155 12.08 -3.47 10.62
CA ALA A 155 11.13 -2.58 11.28
C ALA A 155 11.34 -1.08 10.91
N ASP A 156 12.56 -0.72 10.50
CA ASP A 156 12.94 0.64 10.11
C ASP A 156 12.98 0.84 8.58
N GLY A 157 12.71 -0.20 7.79
CA GLY A 157 12.90 -0.19 6.33
C GLY A 157 11.75 0.42 5.53
N LEU A 158 10.75 1.01 6.20
CA LEU A 158 9.61 1.66 5.57
C LEU A 158 9.88 3.17 5.41
N HIS A 159 10.02 3.61 4.16
CA HIS A 159 10.13 5.02 3.78
C HIS A 159 8.88 5.48 3.01
N GLU A 160 8.42 6.71 3.28
CA GLU A 160 7.26 7.33 2.65
C GLU A 160 7.67 8.09 1.37
N GLY A 161 6.69 8.43 0.53
CA GLY A 161 6.92 9.15 -0.71
C GLY A 161 7.44 8.25 -1.84
N SER A 162 8.47 8.71 -2.54
CA SER A 162 8.93 8.13 -3.81
C SER A 162 9.94 7.00 -3.63
N HIS A 163 9.55 5.95 -2.90
CA HIS A 163 10.37 4.76 -2.65
C HIS A 163 9.68 3.45 -3.03
N GLY A 164 10.45 2.39 -3.21
CA GLY A 164 10.01 1.04 -3.57
C GLY A 164 9.09 1.05 -4.79
N GLY A 165 7.99 0.30 -4.70
CA GLY A 165 6.96 0.30 -5.74
C GLY A 165 6.29 1.67 -5.95
N GLY A 166 6.36 2.58 -4.98
CA GLY A 166 5.75 3.91 -5.02
C GLY A 166 6.54 4.96 -5.82
N THR A 167 7.77 4.64 -6.25
CA THR A 167 8.73 5.59 -6.84
C THR A 167 8.12 6.48 -7.93
N GLY A 168 7.43 5.90 -8.93
CA GLY A 168 6.87 6.63 -10.07
C GLY A 168 5.38 7.00 -9.96
N MET A 169 4.79 6.88 -8.77
CA MET A 169 3.35 7.02 -8.58
C MET A 169 2.89 8.47 -8.38
N ASN A 170 1.60 8.72 -8.60
CA ASN A 170 0.94 10.04 -8.62
C ASN A 170 -0.37 10.01 -7.83
N CYS A 171 -0.61 10.95 -6.93
CA CYS A 171 -1.83 10.97 -6.12
C CYS A 171 -2.51 12.34 -6.22
N TYR A 172 -3.78 12.38 -6.60
CA TYR A 172 -4.54 13.62 -6.85
C TYR A 172 -3.81 14.57 -7.83
N ALA A 173 -3.17 13.99 -8.85
CA ALA A 173 -2.26 14.66 -9.79
C ALA A 173 -1.03 15.38 -9.17
N PHE A 174 -0.79 15.25 -7.86
CA PHE A 174 0.49 15.56 -7.23
C PHE A 174 1.39 14.33 -7.30
N LYS A 175 2.65 14.48 -6.90
CA LYS A 175 3.50 13.33 -6.67
C LYS A 175 2.88 12.42 -5.59
N GLY A 176 2.77 11.14 -5.91
CA GLY A 176 2.29 10.08 -5.03
C GLY A 176 3.40 9.10 -4.66
N GLY A 177 3.04 7.90 -4.23
CA GLY A 177 4.01 6.88 -3.78
C GLY A 177 3.54 6.13 -2.55
N ASN A 178 4.44 5.84 -1.63
CA ASN A 178 4.10 5.11 -0.40
C ASN A 178 3.68 6.06 0.72
N GLY A 179 2.59 5.74 1.41
CA GLY A 179 2.15 6.44 2.60
C GLY A 179 1.92 5.47 3.72
N THR A 180 2.24 5.86 4.96
CA THR A 180 1.99 4.99 6.12
C THR A 180 1.44 5.76 7.31
N SER A 181 0.74 5.05 8.19
CA SER A 181 0.27 5.55 9.48
C SER A 181 -0.13 4.37 10.36
N SER A 182 -0.26 4.60 11.66
CA SER A 182 -0.78 3.60 12.59
C SER A 182 -1.71 4.20 13.63
N ARG A 183 -2.44 3.35 14.35
CA ARG A 183 -3.26 3.72 15.50
C ARG A 183 -3.14 2.69 16.60
N ILE A 184 -3.04 3.17 17.83
CA ILE A 184 -3.15 2.36 19.03
C ILE A 184 -4.62 2.19 19.40
N VAL A 185 -5.02 0.94 19.66
CA VAL A 185 -6.39 0.52 19.99
C VAL A 185 -6.37 -0.22 21.34
N PRO A 186 -6.82 0.42 22.43
CA PRO A 186 -6.96 -0.25 23.72
C PRO A 186 -8.12 -1.26 23.70
N PHE A 187 -7.85 -2.51 24.05
CA PHE A 187 -8.87 -3.55 24.15
C PHE A 187 -8.47 -4.65 25.16
N GLY A 188 -9.41 -5.06 26.02
CA GLY A 188 -9.19 -6.19 26.94
C GLY A 188 -8.02 -5.99 27.92
N GLY A 189 -7.72 -4.75 28.32
CA GLY A 189 -6.58 -4.43 29.21
C GLY A 189 -5.21 -4.47 28.52
N ARG A 190 -5.19 -4.60 27.18
CA ARG A 190 -4.02 -4.51 26.32
C ARG A 190 -4.15 -3.33 25.37
N GLU A 191 -3.02 -2.92 24.80
CA GLU A 191 -2.98 -2.03 23.65
C GLU A 191 -2.58 -2.85 22.43
N TYR A 192 -3.35 -2.70 21.36
CA TYR A 192 -3.07 -3.28 20.06
C TYR A 192 -2.73 -2.15 19.08
N THR A 193 -2.10 -2.49 17.98
CA THR A 193 -1.76 -1.58 16.91
C THR A 193 -2.53 -1.96 15.65
N VAL A 194 -3.05 -0.96 14.94
CA VAL A 194 -3.49 -1.08 13.55
C VAL A 194 -2.57 -0.22 12.71
N GLY A 195 -1.75 -0.84 11.87
CA GLY A 195 -0.85 -0.17 10.94
C GLY A 195 -1.38 -0.21 9.52
N VAL A 196 -1.05 0.80 8.72
CA VAL A 196 -1.43 0.90 7.30
C VAL A 196 -0.22 1.32 6.48
N LEU A 197 0.01 0.63 5.37
CA LEU A 197 0.82 1.08 4.25
C LEU A 197 -0.08 1.16 3.02
N LEU A 198 0.07 2.20 2.22
CA LEU A 198 -0.56 2.29 0.91
C LEU A 198 0.44 2.72 -0.16
N GLN A 199 0.27 2.23 -1.38
CA GLN A 199 0.88 2.75 -2.59
C GLN A 199 -0.17 3.58 -3.32
N ALA A 200 -0.13 4.89 -3.12
CA ALA A 200 -1.07 5.85 -3.67
C ALA A 200 -0.71 6.24 -5.11
N ASN A 201 -1.55 5.82 -6.04
CA ASN A 201 -1.50 6.22 -7.43
C ASN A 201 -2.89 6.63 -7.97
N PHE A 202 -3.72 7.34 -7.19
CA PHE A 202 -5.16 7.53 -7.50
C PHE A 202 -5.63 8.97 -7.31
N GLY A 203 -6.89 9.22 -7.70
CA GLY A 203 -7.62 10.45 -7.39
C GLY A 203 -7.42 11.57 -8.42
N ASP A 204 -8.48 12.30 -8.74
CA ASP A 204 -8.42 13.50 -9.59
C ASP A 204 -8.05 14.73 -8.75
N ARG A 205 -7.26 15.67 -9.30
CA ARG A 205 -6.89 16.92 -8.62
C ARG A 205 -8.08 17.58 -7.92
N ALA A 206 -9.21 17.70 -8.61
CA ALA A 206 -10.41 18.39 -8.12
C ALA A 206 -11.08 17.69 -6.94
N GLU A 207 -10.82 16.39 -6.74
CA GLU A 207 -11.36 15.62 -5.62
C GLU A 207 -10.61 15.88 -4.32
N LEU A 208 -9.33 16.32 -4.37
CA LEU A 208 -8.50 16.41 -3.17
C LEU A 208 -9.15 17.29 -2.10
N SER A 209 -9.32 16.70 -0.92
CA SER A 209 -9.80 17.36 0.29
C SER A 209 -8.88 17.04 1.45
N ILE A 210 -8.53 18.04 2.25
CA ILE A 210 -7.74 17.86 3.47
C ILE A 210 -8.51 18.49 4.63
N ALA A 211 -8.79 17.68 5.67
CA ALA A 211 -9.64 18.08 6.79
C ALA A 211 -11.02 18.64 6.36
N GLY A 212 -11.57 18.12 5.27
CA GLY A 212 -12.84 18.55 4.68
C GLY A 212 -12.77 19.84 3.86
N ILE A 213 -11.57 20.40 3.65
CA ILE A 213 -11.36 21.62 2.86
C ILE A 213 -10.86 21.24 1.46
N PRO A 214 -11.53 21.66 0.37
CA PRO A 214 -11.08 21.39 -0.99
C PRO A 214 -9.70 21.99 -1.31
N MET A 215 -8.88 21.22 -2.02
CA MET A 215 -7.49 21.53 -2.38
C MET A 215 -7.22 21.45 -3.89
N GLY A 216 -8.26 21.22 -4.72
CA GLY A 216 -8.08 20.99 -6.15
C GLY A 216 -7.65 22.21 -6.98
N ASP A 217 -7.72 23.41 -6.42
CA ASP A 217 -7.38 24.69 -7.08
C ASP A 217 -6.14 25.38 -6.46
N LEU A 218 -5.27 24.60 -5.82
CA LEU A 218 -3.96 25.11 -5.38
C LEU A 218 -3.16 25.63 -6.59
N ASP A 219 -2.40 26.70 -6.39
CA ASP A 219 -1.63 27.38 -7.46
C ASP A 219 -0.32 26.61 -7.72
N VAL A 220 -0.46 25.44 -8.34
CA VAL A 220 0.63 24.55 -8.76
C VAL A 220 0.28 23.97 -10.13
N PRO A 221 1.22 23.86 -11.07
CA PRO A 221 0.93 23.30 -12.38
C PRO A 221 0.36 21.88 -12.31
N ASP A 222 -0.62 21.59 -13.18
CA ASP A 222 -1.21 20.26 -13.35
C ASP A 222 -1.02 19.76 -14.80
N PRO A 223 0.18 19.30 -15.16
CA PRO A 223 0.43 18.77 -16.49
C PRO A 223 -0.30 17.44 -16.75
N MET A 224 -0.73 16.69 -15.72
CA MET A 224 -1.51 15.47 -15.88
C MET A 224 -2.95 15.76 -16.32
N GLY A 225 -3.50 16.91 -15.91
CA GLY A 225 -4.80 17.41 -16.36
C GLY A 225 -4.85 17.81 -17.84
N ASP A 226 -3.71 18.11 -18.46
CA ASP A 226 -3.62 18.43 -19.89
C ASP A 226 -3.65 17.15 -20.73
N PRO A 227 -4.65 16.93 -21.61
CA PRO A 227 -4.70 15.71 -22.42
C PRO A 227 -3.52 15.56 -23.41
N ALA A 228 -2.74 16.61 -23.68
CA ALA A 228 -1.62 16.60 -24.63
C ALA A 228 -0.56 15.54 -24.31
N TRP A 229 -0.28 15.26 -23.03
CA TRP A 229 0.75 14.28 -22.65
C TRP A 229 0.40 12.88 -23.15
N PHE A 230 -0.86 12.45 -23.00
CA PHE A 230 -1.28 11.11 -23.40
C PHE A 230 -1.39 10.97 -24.93
N PHE A 231 -1.71 12.07 -25.61
CA PHE A 231 -1.65 12.12 -27.07
C PHE A 231 -0.22 11.90 -27.59
N ALA A 232 0.76 12.53 -26.95
CA ALA A 232 2.17 12.33 -27.28
C ALA A 232 2.60 10.88 -27.05
N ASP A 233 2.18 10.27 -25.94
CA ASP A 233 2.46 8.88 -25.60
C ASP A 233 1.88 7.86 -26.57
N ARG A 234 0.72 8.16 -27.17
CA ARG A 234 0.14 7.33 -28.24
C ARG A 234 0.80 7.51 -29.60
N ALA A 235 1.85 8.33 -29.71
CA ALA A 235 2.57 8.61 -30.96
C ALA A 235 1.65 8.98 -32.14
N GLY A 236 0.59 9.74 -31.86
CA GLY A 236 -0.38 10.17 -32.89
C GLY A 236 -1.18 9.04 -33.55
N ARG A 237 -1.16 7.82 -33.00
CA ARG A 237 -1.98 6.70 -33.48
C ARG A 237 -3.44 6.91 -33.08
N GLY A 238 -4.15 7.70 -33.89
CA GLY A 238 -5.60 7.82 -34.03
C GLY A 238 -6.47 7.67 -32.77
N GLY A 239 -7.11 8.76 -32.35
CA GLY A 239 -8.19 8.78 -31.36
C GLY A 239 -7.95 9.80 -30.26
N GLY A 240 -8.90 10.73 -30.10
CA GLY A 240 -8.99 11.83 -29.13
C GLY A 240 -8.98 11.44 -27.64
N GLY A 241 -8.19 10.44 -27.24
CA GLY A 241 -8.22 9.87 -25.90
C GLY A 241 -7.63 10.81 -24.86
N ARG A 242 -8.42 11.14 -23.85
CA ARG A 242 -7.99 11.73 -22.58
C ARG A 242 -7.88 10.61 -21.55
N VAL A 243 -6.85 10.61 -20.71
CA VAL A 243 -6.85 9.80 -19.48
C VAL A 243 -7.84 10.46 -18.51
N PRO A 244 -8.92 9.77 -18.10
CA PRO A 244 -9.86 10.33 -17.15
C PRO A 244 -9.15 10.70 -15.85
N GLY A 245 -9.58 11.80 -15.25
CA GLY A 245 -9.18 12.19 -13.91
C GLY A 245 -9.32 11.03 -12.92
N GLY A 246 -8.32 10.83 -12.07
CA GLY A 246 -8.32 9.77 -11.08
C GLY A 246 -8.16 8.34 -11.61
N ALA A 247 -7.88 8.15 -12.91
CA ALA A 247 -7.35 6.88 -13.41
C ALA A 247 -6.00 6.59 -12.74
N GLY A 248 -5.76 5.34 -12.37
CA GLY A 248 -4.65 5.00 -11.49
C GLY A 248 -4.93 3.73 -10.68
N SER A 249 -4.43 3.66 -9.45
CA SER A 249 -4.71 2.55 -8.51
C SER A 249 -4.33 2.93 -7.08
N CYS A 250 -4.88 2.22 -6.10
CA CYS A 250 -4.42 2.23 -4.73
C CYS A 250 -4.32 0.80 -4.20
N ILE A 251 -3.10 0.37 -3.85
CA ILE A 251 -2.91 -0.84 -3.05
C ILE A 251 -2.75 -0.42 -1.60
N ALA A 252 -3.50 -1.04 -0.69
CA ALA A 252 -3.32 -0.83 0.74
C ALA A 252 -3.14 -2.17 1.47
N VAL A 253 -2.18 -2.17 2.41
CA VAL A 253 -1.92 -3.25 3.34
C VAL A 253 -2.20 -2.75 4.74
N VAL A 254 -3.14 -3.42 5.42
CA VAL A 254 -3.48 -3.17 6.82
C VAL A 254 -2.90 -4.31 7.66
N ALA A 255 -2.20 -3.98 8.74
CA ALA A 255 -1.70 -4.96 9.69
C ALA A 255 -2.24 -4.68 11.09
N THR A 256 -2.40 -5.71 11.91
CA THR A 256 -2.66 -5.55 13.33
C THR A 256 -2.09 -6.71 14.14
N ASP A 257 -1.72 -6.46 15.39
CA ASP A 257 -1.35 -7.50 16.36
C ASP A 257 -2.56 -7.98 17.19
N ALA A 258 -3.75 -7.43 16.95
CA ALA A 258 -4.98 -7.93 17.55
C ALA A 258 -5.31 -9.32 17.01
N PRO A 259 -5.71 -10.27 17.87
CA PRO A 259 -6.14 -11.60 17.42
C PRO A 259 -7.42 -11.47 16.60
N LEU A 260 -7.33 -11.70 15.29
CA LEU A 260 -8.46 -11.61 14.37
C LEU A 260 -8.61 -12.89 13.53
N THR A 261 -9.84 -13.22 13.17
CA THR A 261 -10.12 -14.25 12.17
C THR A 261 -9.96 -13.69 10.74
N PRO A 262 -9.90 -14.55 9.70
CA PRO A 262 -9.85 -14.09 8.31
C PRO A 262 -10.99 -13.14 7.90
N GLN A 263 -12.22 -13.45 8.32
CA GLN A 263 -13.40 -12.62 8.01
C GLN A 263 -13.34 -11.26 8.71
N GLN A 264 -12.67 -11.17 9.87
CA GLN A 264 -12.43 -9.91 10.55
C GLN A 264 -11.35 -9.10 9.85
N CYS A 265 -10.30 -9.74 9.35
CA CYS A 265 -9.31 -9.10 8.48
C CYS A 265 -10.00 -8.53 7.22
N GLU A 266 -10.87 -9.31 6.57
CA GLU A 266 -11.69 -8.80 5.45
C GLU A 266 -12.55 -7.58 5.86
N ALA A 267 -13.10 -7.60 7.08
CA ALA A 267 -13.84 -6.46 7.62
C ALA A 267 -12.97 -5.21 7.78
N LEU A 268 -11.71 -5.36 8.19
CA LEU A 268 -10.72 -4.27 8.24
C LEU A 268 -10.40 -3.76 6.83
N ALA A 269 -10.10 -4.64 5.87
CA ALA A 269 -9.84 -4.26 4.48
C ALA A 269 -11.02 -3.47 3.86
N ARG A 270 -12.27 -3.83 4.19
CA ARG A 270 -13.49 -3.09 3.80
C ARG A 270 -13.59 -1.67 4.35
N ARG A 271 -12.75 -1.27 5.32
CA ARG A 271 -12.71 0.09 5.87
C ARG A 271 -11.77 1.02 5.13
N VAL A 272 -10.84 0.49 4.33
CA VAL A 272 -9.91 1.30 3.54
C VAL A 272 -10.63 2.35 2.66
N PRO A 273 -11.69 2.00 1.89
CA PRO A 273 -12.43 2.99 1.10
C PRO A 273 -12.93 4.20 1.91
N LEU A 274 -13.32 4.00 3.18
CA LEU A 274 -13.85 5.08 4.00
C LEU A 274 -12.76 6.08 4.38
N GLY A 275 -11.51 5.63 4.52
CA GLY A 275 -10.35 6.51 4.73
C GLY A 275 -9.99 7.27 3.46
N LEU A 276 -9.95 6.57 2.32
CA LEU A 276 -9.69 7.20 1.01
C LEU A 276 -10.77 8.25 0.67
N ALA A 277 -12.04 7.98 0.94
CA ALA A 277 -13.13 8.91 0.69
C ALA A 277 -13.03 10.21 1.51
N ARG A 278 -12.34 10.19 2.66
CA ARG A 278 -12.10 11.41 3.45
C ARG A 278 -11.10 12.37 2.83
N THR A 279 -10.20 11.86 1.97
CA THR A 279 -9.32 12.69 1.15
C THR A 279 -9.96 13.05 -0.20
N GLY A 280 -11.16 12.52 -0.46
CA GLY A 280 -12.11 13.01 -1.46
C GLY A 280 -12.31 12.13 -2.70
N THR A 281 -11.51 11.06 -2.89
CA THR A 281 -11.68 10.17 -4.06
C THR A 281 -13.04 9.48 -4.03
N THR A 282 -13.61 9.29 -5.22
CA THR A 282 -14.86 8.55 -5.41
C THR A 282 -14.66 7.09 -5.83
N GLY A 283 -13.41 6.63 -5.98
CA GLY A 283 -13.08 5.29 -6.45
C GLY A 283 -13.34 5.15 -7.95
N GLY A 284 -12.58 5.89 -8.76
CA GLY A 284 -12.78 6.00 -10.20
C GLY A 284 -12.78 4.65 -10.93
N HIS A 285 -13.53 4.56 -12.04
CA HIS A 285 -13.66 3.31 -12.82
C HIS A 285 -12.31 2.74 -13.30
N PHE A 286 -11.37 3.62 -13.63
CA PHE A 286 -10.01 3.25 -14.05
C PHE A 286 -9.00 3.26 -12.88
N SER A 287 -9.47 3.20 -11.64
CA SER A 287 -8.63 3.10 -10.43
C SER A 287 -8.61 1.67 -9.90
N GLY A 288 -7.48 0.95 -9.94
CA GLY A 288 -7.33 -0.34 -9.30
C GLY A 288 -7.23 -0.22 -7.77
N ASP A 289 -8.36 -0.27 -7.06
CA ASP A 289 -8.43 -0.04 -5.63
C ASP A 289 -8.64 -1.37 -4.88
N ILE A 290 -7.52 -1.99 -4.49
CA ILE A 290 -7.46 -3.37 -3.97
C ILE A 290 -6.67 -3.39 -2.64
N PHE A 291 -7.26 -4.02 -1.62
CA PHE A 291 -6.74 -3.96 -0.26
C PHE A 291 -6.60 -5.33 0.37
N LEU A 292 -5.56 -5.48 1.18
CA LEU A 292 -5.27 -6.65 1.98
C LEU A 292 -5.16 -6.23 3.44
N ALA A 293 -5.73 -7.01 4.34
CA ALA A 293 -5.52 -6.86 5.77
C ALA A 293 -5.04 -8.18 6.37
N PHE A 294 -4.13 -8.14 7.33
CA PHE A 294 -3.69 -9.32 8.08
C PHE A 294 -3.52 -9.04 9.57
N SER A 295 -3.56 -10.11 10.36
CA SER A 295 -3.29 -10.10 11.80
C SER A 295 -2.04 -10.91 12.11
N THR A 296 -1.05 -10.34 12.80
CA THR A 296 0.19 -11.05 13.20
C THR A 296 0.00 -11.99 14.38
N ALA A 297 -1.17 -11.97 15.02
CA ALA A 297 -1.54 -12.90 16.08
C ALA A 297 -1.84 -14.31 15.52
N ASN A 298 -1.90 -15.29 16.42
CA ASN A 298 -2.09 -16.71 16.07
C ASN A 298 -1.11 -17.23 14.98
N PRO A 299 0.20 -16.91 15.03
CA PRO A 299 1.13 -17.27 13.95
C PRO A 299 1.18 -18.79 13.75
N GLY A 300 1.07 -19.23 12.50
CA GLY A 300 1.09 -20.64 12.09
C GLY A 300 -0.22 -21.41 12.33
N ALA A 301 -1.21 -20.82 13.01
CA ALA A 301 -2.46 -21.51 13.33
C ALA A 301 -3.36 -21.78 12.12
N LEU A 302 -3.13 -21.06 11.02
CA LEU A 302 -3.82 -21.21 9.72
C LEU A 302 -2.92 -21.83 8.64
N GLY A 303 -1.85 -22.53 9.04
CA GLY A 303 -0.97 -23.22 8.10
C GLY A 303 -1.74 -24.25 7.28
N SER A 304 -1.58 -24.21 5.96
CA SER A 304 -2.19 -25.15 5.02
C SER A 304 -1.12 -25.60 4.03
N GLY A 305 -0.34 -26.58 4.45
CA GLY A 305 0.58 -27.36 3.61
C GLY A 305 0.09 -28.80 3.49
N PHE A 306 0.85 -29.65 2.80
CA PHE A 306 0.54 -31.07 2.75
C PHE A 306 0.66 -31.70 4.15
N PRO A 307 -0.31 -32.53 4.57
CA PRO A 307 -0.24 -33.17 5.87
C PRO A 307 0.86 -34.24 5.88
N ASP A 308 1.75 -34.15 6.87
CA ASP A 308 2.78 -35.16 7.15
C ASP A 308 2.29 -36.27 8.10
N ASP A 309 1.11 -36.08 8.70
CA ASP A 309 0.45 -36.98 9.64
C ASP A 309 -0.84 -37.58 9.07
N SER A 310 -1.30 -38.67 9.69
CA SER A 310 -2.60 -39.26 9.33
C SER A 310 -3.73 -38.43 9.95
N PRO A 311 -4.92 -38.34 9.32
CA PRO A 311 -6.07 -37.67 9.92
C PRO A 311 -6.49 -38.23 11.29
N ALA A 312 -6.10 -39.46 11.63
CA ALA A 312 -6.40 -40.06 12.93
C ALA A 312 -5.46 -39.57 14.05
N ASP A 313 -4.27 -39.10 13.68
CA ASP A 313 -3.24 -38.60 14.62
C ASP A 313 -3.22 -37.06 14.70
N ALA A 314 -3.93 -36.38 13.79
CA ALA A 314 -3.98 -34.94 13.70
C ALA A 314 -4.61 -34.28 14.93
N THR A 315 -4.00 -33.19 15.39
CA THR A 315 -4.49 -32.40 16.53
C THR A 315 -5.33 -31.22 16.10
N LEU A 316 -6.46 -30.99 16.77
CA LEU A 316 -7.24 -29.77 16.60
C LEU A 316 -6.42 -28.52 16.98
N ARG A 317 -6.62 -27.43 16.22
CA ARG A 317 -6.05 -26.12 16.52
C ARG A 317 -7.09 -25.23 17.21
N SER A 318 -6.61 -24.19 17.89
CA SER A 318 -7.44 -23.18 18.54
C SER A 318 -6.96 -21.79 18.14
N LEU A 319 -7.90 -20.87 18.00
CA LEU A 319 -7.65 -19.46 17.68
C LEU A 319 -8.22 -18.59 18.79
N GLU A 320 -7.46 -17.60 19.24
CA GLU A 320 -7.99 -16.47 19.97
C GLU A 320 -8.50 -15.43 18.97
N PHE A 321 -9.62 -14.75 19.26
CA PHE A 321 -10.10 -13.66 18.42
C PHE A 321 -10.87 -12.61 19.22
N VAL A 322 -10.77 -11.35 18.80
CA VAL A 322 -11.60 -10.25 19.29
C VAL A 322 -13.07 -10.55 18.96
N PRO A 323 -14.01 -10.53 19.92
CA PRO A 323 -15.42 -10.77 19.61
C PRO A 323 -15.98 -9.73 18.62
N TRP A 324 -16.82 -10.16 17.69
CA TRP A 324 -17.37 -9.29 16.63
C TRP A 324 -18.04 -8.01 17.13
N ASN A 325 -18.73 -8.07 18.27
CA ASN A 325 -19.41 -6.93 18.88
C ASN A 325 -18.44 -5.88 19.49
N HIS A 326 -17.14 -6.11 19.40
CA HIS A 326 -16.08 -5.20 19.88
C HIS A 326 -15.11 -4.77 18.78
N LEU A 327 -15.42 -5.02 17.49
CA LEU A 327 -14.49 -4.73 16.39
C LEU A 327 -14.45 -3.24 15.99
N ASP A 328 -15.48 -2.46 16.34
CA ASP A 328 -15.62 -1.06 15.90
C ASP A 328 -14.39 -0.15 16.17
N PRO A 329 -13.69 -0.21 17.31
CA PRO A 329 -12.47 0.55 17.53
C PRO A 329 -11.36 0.25 16.50
N PHE A 330 -11.20 -1.02 16.12
CA PHE A 330 -10.23 -1.45 15.10
C PHE A 330 -10.66 -0.97 13.71
N LEU A 331 -11.95 -1.05 13.40
CA LEU A 331 -12.49 -0.55 12.14
C LEU A 331 -12.30 0.97 12.00
N ALA A 332 -12.55 1.73 13.07
CA ALA A 332 -12.29 3.16 13.10
C ALA A 332 -10.80 3.47 12.94
N ALA A 333 -9.93 2.71 13.61
CA ALA A 333 -8.48 2.85 13.50
C ALA A 333 -7.98 2.70 12.05
N VAL A 334 -8.51 1.74 11.28
CA VAL A 334 -8.20 1.61 9.85
C VAL A 334 -8.57 2.87 9.07
N VAL A 335 -9.79 3.39 9.25
CA VAL A 335 -10.24 4.60 8.52
C VAL A 335 -9.31 5.78 8.80
N GLN A 336 -8.95 5.97 10.07
CA GLN A 336 -8.10 7.09 10.50
C GLN A 336 -6.66 6.94 9.99
N ALA A 337 -6.09 5.73 10.05
CA ALA A 337 -4.75 5.45 9.57
C ALA A 337 -4.66 5.56 8.03
N VAL A 338 -5.68 5.13 7.29
CA VAL A 338 -5.72 5.29 5.83
C VAL A 338 -5.79 6.75 5.43
N GLU A 339 -6.70 7.52 6.04
CA GLU A 339 -6.79 8.98 5.81
C GLU A 339 -5.42 9.63 6.04
N GLU A 340 -4.75 9.31 7.14
CA GLU A 340 -3.43 9.86 7.44
C GLU A 340 -2.34 9.41 6.47
N ALA A 341 -2.32 8.14 6.09
CA ALA A 341 -1.32 7.59 5.18
C ALA A 341 -1.39 8.28 3.80
N VAL A 342 -2.59 8.60 3.31
CA VAL A 342 -2.77 9.38 2.07
C VAL A 342 -2.22 10.80 2.24
N LEU A 343 -2.46 11.43 3.39
CA LEU A 343 -1.91 12.76 3.66
C LEU A 343 -0.39 12.74 3.78
N ASN A 344 0.18 11.72 4.43
CA ASN A 344 1.63 11.61 4.60
C ASN A 344 2.34 11.39 3.26
N VAL A 345 1.81 10.55 2.36
CA VAL A 345 2.42 10.40 1.03
C VAL A 345 2.38 11.70 0.24
N LEU A 346 1.31 12.49 0.31
CA LEU A 346 1.26 13.77 -0.39
C LEU A 346 2.25 14.79 0.17
N VAL A 347 2.49 14.77 1.49
CA VAL A 347 3.36 15.73 2.20
C VAL A 347 4.83 15.34 2.13
N ASP A 348 5.18 14.06 2.18
CA ASP A 348 6.58 13.63 2.21
C ASP A 348 7.25 13.57 0.81
N ASN A 349 6.50 13.91 -0.25
CA ASN A 349 6.98 13.82 -1.62
C ASN A 349 7.62 15.09 -2.16
N GLU A 350 8.56 14.89 -3.08
CA GLU A 350 9.20 15.95 -3.86
C GLU A 350 8.73 15.94 -5.32
N THR A 351 8.93 17.06 -6.03
CA THR A 351 8.61 17.12 -7.46
C THR A 351 9.51 16.17 -8.24
N MET A 352 8.93 15.35 -9.12
CA MET A 352 9.68 14.39 -9.93
C MET A 352 9.40 14.58 -11.41
N THR A 353 10.47 14.63 -12.21
CA THR A 353 10.40 14.52 -13.67
C THR A 353 10.81 13.11 -14.10
N GLY A 354 10.00 12.53 -14.96
CA GLY A 354 10.15 11.19 -15.51
C GLY A 354 10.34 11.19 -17.03
N ARG A 355 9.96 10.08 -17.65
CA ARG A 355 10.08 9.85 -19.10
C ARG A 355 9.41 10.99 -19.89
N LEU A 356 9.98 11.30 -21.06
CA LEU A 356 9.47 12.32 -21.98
C LEU A 356 9.25 13.71 -21.35
N GLY A 357 9.87 14.00 -20.19
CA GLY A 357 9.71 15.27 -19.49
C GLY A 357 8.40 15.40 -18.70
N HIS A 358 7.60 14.33 -18.58
CA HIS A 358 6.43 14.31 -17.71
C HIS A 358 6.83 14.63 -16.27
N THR A 359 6.08 15.50 -15.61
CA THR A 359 6.44 16.02 -14.29
C THR A 359 5.25 15.95 -13.35
N SER A 360 5.49 15.45 -12.15
CA SER A 360 4.50 15.42 -11.08
C SER A 360 5.00 16.30 -9.94
N HIS A 361 4.24 17.36 -9.64
CA HIS A 361 4.63 18.34 -8.64
C HIS A 361 4.34 17.86 -7.22
N ALA A 362 5.21 18.24 -6.28
CA ALA A 362 4.94 18.08 -4.84
C ALA A 362 3.73 18.91 -4.41
N LEU A 363 3.08 18.51 -3.32
CA LEU A 363 2.02 19.29 -2.69
C LEU A 363 2.62 20.59 -2.10
N PRO A 364 2.06 21.78 -2.37
CA PRO A 364 2.58 23.04 -1.84
C PRO A 364 2.21 23.21 -0.36
N HIS A 365 3.11 22.84 0.55
CA HIS A 365 2.84 22.83 1.99
C HIS A 365 2.39 24.19 2.54
N ASP A 366 2.99 25.28 2.07
CA ASP A 366 2.66 26.64 2.48
C ASP A 366 1.22 27.02 2.11
N GLN A 367 0.78 26.69 0.90
CA GLN A 367 -0.59 26.96 0.44
C GLN A 367 -1.60 26.10 1.20
N VAL A 368 -1.30 24.83 1.48
CA VAL A 368 -2.14 23.92 2.26
C VAL A 368 -2.32 24.47 3.68
N VAL A 369 -1.22 24.80 4.36
CA VAL A 369 -1.25 25.34 5.72
C VAL A 369 -2.00 26.66 5.77
N ALA A 370 -1.74 27.59 4.84
CA ALA A 370 -2.44 28.87 4.77
C ALA A 370 -3.95 28.69 4.58
N ARG A 371 -4.37 27.76 3.70
CA ARG A 371 -5.78 27.48 3.45
C ARG A 371 -6.47 26.84 4.65
N LEU A 372 -5.83 25.89 5.33
CA LEU A 372 -6.36 25.30 6.56
C LEU A 372 -6.46 26.33 7.69
N ALA A 373 -5.46 27.21 7.82
CA ALA A 373 -5.49 28.31 8.79
C ALA A 373 -6.69 29.24 8.55
N ALA A 374 -6.91 29.64 7.29
CA ALA A 374 -8.03 30.50 6.90
C ALA A 374 -9.41 29.90 7.23
N HIS A 375 -9.52 28.57 7.31
CA HIS A 375 -10.75 27.85 7.66
C HIS A 375 -10.81 27.43 9.14
N GLY A 376 -9.83 27.81 9.96
CA GLY A 376 -9.77 27.38 11.37
C GLY A 376 -9.65 25.86 11.52
N ARG A 377 -8.89 25.22 10.62
CA ARG A 377 -8.73 23.76 10.53
C ARG A 377 -7.29 23.28 10.79
N LEU A 378 -6.39 24.13 11.24
CA LEU A 378 -5.11 23.69 11.79
C LEU A 378 -5.30 23.25 13.25
N ALA A 379 -4.66 22.16 13.64
CA ALA A 379 -4.53 21.80 15.04
C ALA A 379 -3.79 22.94 15.78
N GLY A 380 -4.30 23.34 16.94
CA GLY A 380 -3.58 24.28 17.80
C GLY A 380 -2.21 23.70 18.14
N ARG A 381 -1.15 24.47 17.88
CA ARG A 381 0.20 24.12 18.30
C ARG A 381 0.35 24.19 19.81
#